data_AF-A0A1V4YQL6-F1
#
_entry.id   AF-A0A1V4YQL6-F1
#
_cell.length_a   1.000
_cell.length_b   1.000
_cell.length_c   1.000
_cell.angle_alpha   90.00
_cell.angle_beta   90.00
_cell.angle_gamma   90.00
#
_symmetry.space_group_name_H-M   'P 1'
#
loop_
_entity.id
_entity.type
_entity.pdbx_description
1 polymer ?
#
loop_
_entity_poly.entity_id
_entity_poly.type
_entity_poly.pdbx_seq_one_letter_code
_entity_poly.pdbx_strand_id
1 'polypeptide(L)'
;MYKDELIQLHQFLVYVLKNMDEEYELKEECKDYLGLNISPHHIHRTKAEHKYAIFVLSNTISEVLANNNGGMSSNISNGLNELVKRSKRELIKVQDNDTMKYEKTQNAKIMSMR
;
A
#
# COMPACT_ATOMS: atom_id res chain seq x y z
N MET A 1 -14.17 -4.10 -1.46
CA MET A 1 -13.93 -3.22 -2.61
C MET A 1 -13.47 -4.04 -3.80
N TYR A 2 -14.04 -3.76 -4.97
CA TYR A 2 -13.57 -4.24 -6.25
C TYR A 2 -12.19 -3.67 -6.57
N LYS A 3 -11.49 -4.27 -7.54
CA LYS A 3 -10.14 -3.85 -7.89
C LYS A 3 -10.12 -2.42 -8.42
N ASP A 4 -11.08 -2.09 -9.28
CA ASP A 4 -11.16 -0.79 -9.92
C ASP A 4 -11.48 0.31 -8.89
N GLU A 5 -12.32 0.02 -7.89
CA GLU A 5 -12.56 0.93 -6.76
C GLU A 5 -11.27 1.21 -5.96
N LEU A 6 -10.43 0.19 -5.74
CA LEU A 6 -9.14 0.38 -5.07
C LEU A 6 -8.18 1.21 -5.93
N ILE A 7 -8.14 0.98 -7.24
CA ILE A 7 -7.29 1.75 -8.16
C ILE A 7 -7.76 3.22 -8.20
N GLN A 8 -9.06 3.47 -8.27
CA GLN A 8 -9.63 4.82 -8.25
C GLN A 8 -9.32 5.53 -6.93
N LEU A 9 -9.47 4.85 -5.79
CA LEU A 9 -9.12 5.42 -4.49
C LEU A 9 -7.61 5.70 -4.38
N HIS A 10 -6.77 4.79 -4.88
CA HIS A 10 -5.32 4.99 -4.94
C HIS A 10 -4.98 6.22 -5.79
N GLN A 11 -5.60 6.37 -6.96
CA GLN A 11 -5.41 7.53 -7.83
C GLN A 11 -5.85 8.82 -7.16
N PHE A 12 -7.00 8.81 -6.50
CA PHE A 12 -7.51 9.96 -5.76
C PHE A 12 -6.53 10.42 -4.68
N LEU A 13 -6.01 9.50 -3.84
CA LEU A 13 -5.06 9.87 -2.78
C LEU A 13 -3.72 10.38 -3.33
N VAL A 14 -3.24 9.85 -4.45
CA VAL A 14 -2.07 10.41 -5.14
C VAL A 14 -2.34 11.86 -5.58
N TYR A 15 -3.54 12.14 -6.09
CA TYR A 15 -3.91 13.50 -6.47
C TYR A 15 -3.97 14.42 -5.25
N VAL A 16 -4.60 13.99 -4.14
CA VAL A 16 -4.64 14.76 -2.88
C VAL A 16 -3.23 15.10 -2.42
N LEU A 17 -2.33 14.12 -2.35
CA LEU A 17 -0.95 14.33 -1.89
C LEU A 17 -0.19 15.31 -2.80
N LYS A 18 -0.37 15.22 -4.13
CA LYS A 18 0.24 16.17 -5.08
C LYS A 18 -0.24 17.61 -4.91
N ASN A 19 -1.53 17.81 -4.63
CA ASN A 19 -2.06 19.15 -4.37
C ASN A 19 -1.52 19.71 -3.03
N MET A 20 -1.25 18.85 -2.05
CA MET A 20 -0.61 19.26 -0.80
C MET A 20 0.88 19.57 -0.97
N ASP A 21 1.59 18.89 -1.89
CA ASP A 21 3.02 19.12 -2.14
C ASP A 21 3.31 20.55 -2.61
N GLU A 22 2.38 21.18 -3.33
CA GLU A 22 2.45 22.60 -3.73
C GLU A 22 2.48 23.55 -2.53
N GLU A 23 1.94 23.15 -1.38
CA GLU A 23 1.84 23.97 -0.16
C GLU A 23 2.90 23.63 0.91
N TYR A 24 3.39 22.37 0.97
CA TYR A 24 4.12 21.86 2.15
C TYR A 24 5.53 21.26 1.87
N GLU A 25 6.04 21.23 0.63
CA GLU A 25 7.34 20.61 0.26
C GLU A 25 7.56 19.16 0.78
N LEU A 26 6.71 18.22 0.35
CA LEU A 26 6.51 16.89 0.96
C LEU A 26 7.52 15.81 0.58
N LYS A 27 8.74 16.18 0.18
CA LYS A 27 9.72 15.21 -0.37
C LYS A 27 10.09 14.10 0.62
N GLU A 28 10.15 14.41 1.91
CA GLU A 28 10.55 13.45 2.94
C GLU A 28 9.38 12.56 3.36
N GLU A 29 8.19 13.14 3.51
CA GLU A 29 6.97 12.48 3.96
C GLU A 29 6.44 11.47 2.93
N CYS A 30 6.74 11.71 1.65
CA CYS A 30 6.35 10.81 0.57
C CYS A 30 7.27 9.57 0.41
N LYS A 31 8.41 9.50 1.12
CA LYS A 31 9.42 8.45 0.91
C LYS A 31 8.86 7.04 1.04
N ASP A 32 8.02 6.80 2.04
CA ASP A 32 7.45 5.48 2.28
C ASP A 32 6.58 5.01 1.13
N TYR A 33 5.76 5.91 0.57
CA TYR A 33 4.94 5.63 -0.61
C TYR A 33 5.80 5.42 -1.86
N LEU A 34 6.75 6.31 -2.11
CA LEU A 34 7.64 6.22 -3.28
C LEU A 34 8.48 4.93 -3.25
N GLY A 35 8.92 4.50 -2.07
CA GLY A 35 9.65 3.27 -1.86
C GLY A 35 8.87 2.00 -2.21
N LEU A 36 7.53 2.06 -2.29
CA LEU A 36 6.70 0.92 -2.70
C LEU A 36 6.83 0.60 -4.19
N ASN A 37 7.27 1.57 -5.01
CA ASN A 37 7.33 1.45 -6.47
C ASN A 37 6.00 0.98 -7.09
N ILE A 38 4.87 1.50 -6.56
CA ILE A 38 3.52 1.21 -7.06
C ILE A 38 2.80 2.52 -7.39
N SER A 39 2.13 2.53 -8.54
CA SER A 39 1.36 3.65 -9.08
C SER A 39 -0.05 3.17 -9.41
N PRO A 40 -1.07 4.04 -9.38
CA PRO A 40 -2.42 3.69 -9.82
C PRO A 40 -2.47 3.13 -11.24
N HIS A 41 -1.54 3.54 -12.11
CA HIS A 41 -1.42 3.05 -13.49
C HIS A 41 -0.97 1.59 -13.58
N HIS A 42 -0.42 1.02 -12.51
CA HIS A 42 -0.03 -0.39 -12.46
C HIS A 42 -1.25 -1.29 -12.26
N ILE A 43 -2.23 -1.23 -13.16
CA ILE A 43 -3.51 -1.93 -13.07
C ILE A 43 -3.38 -3.46 -12.98
N HIS A 44 -2.22 -4.02 -13.32
CA HIS A 44 -1.93 -5.45 -13.22
C HIS A 44 -1.53 -5.88 -11.79
N ARG A 45 -1.17 -4.94 -10.91
CA ARG A 45 -0.86 -5.22 -9.50
C ARG A 45 -2.06 -5.80 -8.77
N THR A 46 -1.81 -6.51 -7.69
CA THR A 46 -2.84 -7.20 -6.91
C THR A 46 -3.71 -6.23 -6.12
N LYS A 47 -4.90 -6.67 -5.70
CA LYS A 47 -5.76 -5.89 -4.79
C LYS A 47 -5.04 -5.56 -3.48
N ALA A 48 -4.25 -6.50 -2.96
CA ALA A 48 -3.52 -6.32 -1.71
C ALA A 48 -2.43 -5.24 -1.84
N GLU A 49 -1.72 -5.19 -2.97
CA GLU A 49 -0.71 -4.15 -3.23
C GLU A 49 -1.35 -2.76 -3.31
N HIS A 50 -2.46 -2.61 -4.05
CA HIS A 50 -3.19 -1.35 -4.10
C HIS A 50 -3.75 -0.93 -2.74
N LYS A 51 -4.30 -1.89 -1.97
CA LYS A 51 -4.81 -1.65 -0.62
C LYS A 51 -3.70 -1.18 0.33
N TYR A 52 -2.51 -1.78 0.26
CA TYR A 52 -1.36 -1.38 1.05
C TYR A 52 -0.92 0.06 0.70
N ALA A 53 -0.81 0.37 -0.60
CA ALA A 53 -0.47 1.71 -1.07
C ALA A 53 -1.45 2.79 -0.56
N ILE A 54 -2.76 2.49 -0.58
CA ILE A 54 -3.82 3.39 -0.06
C ILE A 54 -3.61 3.69 1.42
N PHE A 55 -3.29 2.67 2.24
CA PHE A 55 -3.06 2.90 3.67
C PHE A 55 -1.79 3.69 3.93
N VAL A 56 -0.72 3.44 3.18
CA VAL A 56 0.53 4.22 3.29
C VAL A 56 0.25 5.68 2.95
N LEU A 57 -0.40 5.97 1.81
CA LEU A 57 -0.78 7.33 1.43
C LEU A 57 -1.66 8.01 2.48
N SER A 58 -2.67 7.29 3.00
CA SER A 58 -3.57 7.84 4.01
C SER A 58 -2.81 8.22 5.28
N ASN A 59 -1.88 7.37 5.73
CA ASN A 59 -1.04 7.64 6.90
C ASN A 59 -0.14 8.86 6.66
N THR A 60 0.56 8.90 5.53
CA THR A 60 1.40 10.04 5.13
C THR A 60 0.61 11.35 5.13
N ILE A 61 -0.56 11.39 4.47
CA ILE A 61 -1.42 12.57 4.43
C ILE A 61 -1.82 12.99 5.86
N SER A 62 -2.19 12.03 6.71
CA SER A 62 -2.55 12.33 8.09
C SER A 62 -1.38 12.90 8.91
N GLU A 63 -0.16 12.42 8.71
CA GLU A 63 1.04 12.91 9.39
C GLU A 63 1.39 14.32 8.93
N VAL A 64 1.33 14.58 7.63
CA VAL A 64 1.52 15.93 7.06
C VAL A 64 0.52 16.92 7.66
N LEU A 65 -0.77 16.55 7.70
CA LEU A 65 -1.79 17.42 8.30
C LEU A 65 -1.58 17.64 9.80
N ALA A 66 -1.18 16.62 10.54
CA ALA A 66 -0.92 16.74 11.98
C ALA A 66 0.26 17.66 12.29
N ASN A 67 1.33 17.57 11.49
CA ASN A 67 2.53 18.38 11.64
C ASN A 67 2.30 19.86 11.28
N ASN A 68 1.48 20.14 10.26
CA ASN A 68 1.26 21.50 9.77
C ASN A 68 0.10 22.24 10.44
N ASN A 69 -0.94 21.54 10.93
CA ASN A 69 -2.14 22.19 11.52
C ASN A 69 -2.08 22.31 13.05
N GLY A 70 -0.91 22.60 13.63
CA GLY A 70 -0.79 22.92 15.06
C GLY A 70 -1.02 21.73 16.00
N GLY A 71 -0.73 20.50 15.56
CA GLY A 71 -0.77 19.31 16.43
C GLY A 71 -2.14 18.65 16.51
N MET A 72 -2.76 18.37 15.36
CA MET A 72 -3.94 17.50 15.32
C MET A 72 -3.59 16.16 16.01
N SER A 73 -4.53 15.63 16.81
CA SER A 73 -4.30 14.43 17.63
C SER A 73 -3.73 13.27 16.79
N SER A 74 -2.60 12.70 17.24
CA SER A 74 -1.92 11.56 16.61
C SER A 74 -2.74 10.27 16.60
N ASN A 75 -3.96 10.27 17.15
CA ASN A 75 -4.83 9.10 17.17
C ASN A 75 -5.20 8.62 15.76
N ILE A 76 -5.40 9.52 14.81
CA ILE A 76 -5.74 9.16 13.42
C ILE A 76 -4.55 8.50 12.73
N SER A 77 -3.36 9.12 12.79
CA SER A 77 -2.14 8.56 12.22
C SER A 77 -1.78 7.22 12.86
N ASN A 78 -1.91 7.09 14.18
CA ASN A 78 -1.68 5.80 14.87
C ASN A 78 -2.61 4.69 14.36
N GLY A 79 -3.90 4.99 14.17
CA GLY A 79 -4.86 4.04 13.60
C GLY A 79 -4.52 3.65 12.16
N LEU A 80 -4.15 4.62 11.32
CA LEU A 80 -3.75 4.38 9.94
C LEU A 80 -2.46 3.57 9.85
N ASN A 81 -1.47 3.85 10.70
CA ASN A 81 -0.24 3.08 10.79
C ASN A 81 -0.49 1.60 11.17
N GLU A 82 -1.46 1.30 12.04
CA GLU A 82 -1.82 -0.10 12.30
C GLU A 82 -2.46 -0.77 11.07
N LEU A 83 -3.23 -0.03 10.27
CA LEU A 83 -3.76 -0.53 8.99
C LEU A 83 -2.65 -0.76 7.96
N VAL A 84 -1.62 0.10 7.92
CA VAL A 84 -0.39 -0.11 7.12
C VAL A 84 0.29 -1.41 7.53
N LYS A 85 0.55 -1.60 8.83
CA LYS A 85 1.18 -2.83 9.34
C LYS A 85 0.35 -4.08 9.02
N ARG A 86 -0.97 -4.00 9.18
CA ARG A 86 -1.88 -5.11 8.89
C ARG A 86 -1.88 -5.49 7.41
N SER A 87 -1.95 -4.50 6.52
CA SER A 87 -1.93 -4.75 5.07
C SER A 87 -0.57 -5.23 4.58
N LYS A 88 0.54 -4.77 5.17
CA LYS A 88 1.88 -5.34 4.93
C LYS A 88 1.96 -6.83 5.29
N ARG A 89 1.40 -7.22 6.44
CA ARG A 89 1.32 -8.64 6.85
C ARG A 89 0.49 -9.48 5.86
N GLU A 90 -0.56 -8.89 5.29
CA GLU A 90 -1.39 -9.55 4.26
C GLU A 90 -0.59 -9.82 2.98
N LEU A 91 0.25 -8.87 2.54
CA LEU A 91 1.13 -9.04 1.37
C LEU A 91 2.11 -10.21 1.53
N ILE A 92 2.78 -10.28 2.68
CA ILE A 92 3.76 -11.34 2.97
C ILE A 92 3.08 -12.71 2.96
N LYS A 93 1.91 -12.83 3.60
CA LYS A 93 1.14 -14.09 3.61
C LYS A 93 0.72 -14.54 2.21
N VAL A 94 0.40 -13.61 1.31
CA VAL A 94 0.03 -13.96 -0.07
C VAL A 94 1.27 -14.49 -0.82
N GLN A 95 2.43 -13.83 -0.69
CA GLN A 95 3.68 -14.30 -1.29
C GLN A 95 4.09 -15.69 -0.79
N ASP A 96 4.03 -15.94 0.53
CA ASP A 96 4.37 -17.24 1.10
C ASP A 96 3.46 -18.35 0.56
N ASN A 97 2.15 -18.07 0.43
CA ASN A 97 1.19 -19.03 -0.10
C ASN A 97 1.43 -19.34 -1.59
N ASP A 98 1.79 -18.34 -2.39
CA ASP A 98 2.07 -18.55 -3.81
C ASP A 98 3.37 -19.36 -4.02
N THR A 99 4.40 -19.10 -3.20
CA THR A 99 5.63 -19.92 -3.17
C THR A 99 5.33 -21.38 -2.81
N MET A 100 4.57 -21.61 -1.72
CA MET A 100 4.19 -22.97 -1.32
C MET A 100 3.36 -23.72 -2.38
N LYS A 101 2.49 -23.03 -3.13
CA LYS A 101 1.72 -23.63 -4.24
C LYS A 101 2.63 -24.02 -5.41
N TYR A 102 3.59 -23.17 -5.75
CA TYR A 102 4.55 -23.46 -6.81
C TYR A 102 5.36 -24.73 -6.49
N GLU A 103 5.91 -24.82 -5.27
CA GLU A 103 6.68 -25.98 -4.81
C GLU A 103 5.88 -27.29 -4.85
N LYS A 104 4.62 -27.27 -4.37
CA LYS A 104 3.72 -28.43 -4.43
C LYS A 104 3.47 -28.87 -5.88
N THR A 105 3.32 -27.93 -6.80
CA THR A 105 3.05 -28.21 -8.22
C THR A 105 4.28 -28.82 -8.89
N GLN A 106 5.49 -28.31 -8.61
CA GLN A 106 6.73 -28.89 -9.14
C GLN A 106 6.96 -30.31 -8.61
N ASN A 107 6.77 -30.52 -7.31
CA ASN A 107 6.95 -31.84 -6.69
C ASN A 107 5.97 -32.88 -7.26
N ALA A 108 4.70 -32.50 -7.46
CA ALA A 108 3.70 -33.38 -8.07
C ALA A 108 4.07 -33.77 -9.52
N LYS A 109 4.58 -32.81 -10.30
CA LYS A 109 5.02 -33.05 -11.68
C LYS A 109 6.21 -34.00 -11.74
N ILE A 110 7.21 -33.81 -10.88
CA ILE A 110 8.37 -34.71 -10.76
C ILE A 110 7.94 -36.14 -10.39
N MET A 111 7.00 -36.28 -9.44
CA MET A 111 6.48 -37.59 -9.03
C MET A 111 5.72 -38.31 -10.15
N SER A 112 5.00 -37.58 -11.02
CA SER A 112 4.26 -38.17 -12.15
C SER A 112 5.13 -38.62 -13.32
N MET A 113 6.42 -38.25 -13.36
CA MET A 113 7.36 -38.61 -14.41
C MET A 113 8.19 -39.87 -14.07
N ARG A 114 7.96 -40.47 -12.90
CA ARG A 114 8.55 -41.75 -12.47
C ARG A 114 7.51 -42.86 -12.60
#